data_AF-A0A970BUR6-F1
#
_entry.id   AF-A0A970BUR6-F1
#
_cell.length_a   1.000
_cell.length_b   1.000
_cell.length_c   1.000
_cell.angle_alpha   90.00
_cell.angle_beta   90.00
_cell.angle_gamma   90.00
#
_symmetry.space_group_name_H-M   'P 1'
#
loop_
_entity.id
_entity.type
_entity.pdbx_description
1 polymer ?
#
loop_
_entity_poly.entity_id
_entity_poly.type
_entity_poly.pdbx_seq_one_letter_code
_entity_poly.pdbx_strand_id
1 'polypeptide(L)'
;MAPGSLLSVYFPLRDDLEVASAEEALNPALCDVTLQEKALKLGLLLENVNVSHGLGAISTEHSEADLDAVVAACGAFARRLAASR
;
A
#
# COMPACT_ATOMS: atom_id res chain seq x y z
N MET A 1 -17.89 -5.20 -1.32
CA MET A 1 -16.54 -5.77 -1.20
C MET A 1 -16.67 -7.27 -1.02
N ALA A 2 -16.39 -8.07 -2.06
CA ALA A 2 -16.37 -9.53 -1.91
C ALA A 2 -15.20 -9.93 -0.99
N PRO A 3 -15.26 -11.08 -0.29
CA PRO A 3 -14.11 -11.58 0.45
C PRO A 3 -12.98 -11.85 -0.56
N GLY A 4 -11.88 -11.12 -0.43
CA GLY A 4 -10.71 -11.25 -1.30
C GLY A 4 -9.45 -11.23 -0.45
N SER A 5 -8.48 -12.07 -0.80
CA SER A 5 -7.16 -12.08 -0.16
C SER A 5 -6.24 -10.97 -0.66
N LEU A 6 -6.65 -10.24 -1.72
CA LEU A 6 -5.88 -9.16 -2.32
C LEU A 6 -6.08 -7.85 -1.58
N LEU A 7 -4.98 -7.18 -1.28
CA LEU A 7 -4.93 -5.87 -0.66
C LEU A 7 -4.07 -4.93 -1.49
N SER A 8 -4.40 -3.64 -1.45
CA SER A 8 -3.55 -2.59 -1.99
C SER A 8 -3.60 -1.36 -1.10
N VAL A 9 -2.44 -0.75 -0.84
CA VAL A 9 -2.37 0.62 -0.35
C VAL A 9 -2.41 1.54 -1.55
N TYR A 10 -3.27 2.55 -1.53
CA TYR A 10 -3.40 3.56 -2.57
C TYR A 10 -3.39 4.96 -1.96
N PHE A 11 -3.12 5.97 -2.79
CA PHE A 11 -2.97 7.36 -2.36
C PHE A 11 -3.90 8.26 -3.18
N PRO A 12 -5.15 8.48 -2.74
CA PRO A 12 -6.09 9.34 -3.44
C PRO A 12 -5.53 10.76 -3.64
N LEU A 13 -5.78 11.35 -4.82
CA LEU A 13 -5.42 12.75 -5.09
C LEU A 13 -6.40 13.75 -4.45
N ARG A 14 -7.55 13.25 -3.98
CA ARG A 14 -8.60 14.01 -3.32
C ARG A 14 -9.03 13.29 -2.04
N ASP A 15 -9.29 14.06 -0.99
CA ASP A 15 -9.69 13.53 0.31
C ASP A 15 -11.08 12.90 0.32
N ASP A 16 -11.95 13.29 -0.63
CA ASP A 16 -13.33 12.81 -0.75
C ASP A 16 -13.51 11.66 -1.75
N LEU A 17 -12.40 11.11 -2.29
CA LEU A 17 -12.46 10.00 -3.22
C LEU A 17 -12.61 8.67 -2.45
N GLU A 18 -13.75 8.02 -2.61
CA GLU A 18 -13.92 6.61 -2.25
C GLU A 18 -13.53 5.71 -3.43
N VAL A 19 -12.49 4.91 -3.27
CA VAL A 19 -12.02 3.97 -4.31
C VAL A 19 -12.85 2.68 -4.24
N ALA A 20 -13.53 2.35 -5.33
CA ALA A 20 -14.43 1.21 -5.42
C ALA A 20 -13.81 -0.02 -6.12
N SER A 21 -12.69 0.16 -6.83
CA SER A 21 -12.06 -0.92 -7.61
C SER A 21 -10.53 -0.81 -7.67
N ALA A 22 -9.88 -1.89 -8.10
CA ALA A 22 -8.44 -1.90 -8.35
C ALA A 22 -8.06 -0.98 -9.54
N GLU A 23 -8.93 -0.93 -10.56
CA GLU A 23 -8.77 -0.05 -11.72
C GLU A 23 -8.76 1.42 -11.30
N GLU A 24 -9.61 1.81 -10.35
CA GLU A 24 -9.62 3.17 -9.80
C GLU A 24 -8.38 3.45 -8.94
N ALA A 25 -7.96 2.49 -8.11
CA ALA A 25 -6.74 2.60 -7.31
C ALA A 25 -5.48 2.80 -8.18
N LEU A 26 -5.44 2.17 -9.35
CA LEU A 26 -4.33 2.23 -10.31
C LEU A 26 -4.51 3.32 -11.38
N ASN A 27 -5.54 4.17 -11.28
CA ASN A 27 -5.76 5.25 -12.23
C ASN A 27 -4.96 6.50 -11.82
N PRO A 28 -3.97 6.95 -12.63
CA PRO A 28 -3.16 8.14 -12.32
C PRO A 28 -3.96 9.46 -12.28
N ALA A 29 -5.19 9.48 -12.83
CA ALA A 29 -6.08 10.64 -12.72
C ALA A 29 -6.81 10.71 -11.37
N LEU A 30 -6.81 9.62 -10.60
CA LEU A 30 -7.52 9.50 -9.32
C LEU A 30 -6.56 9.33 -8.13
N CYS A 31 -5.45 8.61 -8.32
CA CYS A 31 -4.48 8.28 -7.27
C CYS A 31 -3.04 8.65 -7.69
N ASP A 32 -2.18 8.93 -6.71
CA ASP A 32 -0.73 9.04 -6.91
C ASP A 32 -0.11 7.65 -7.08
N VAL A 33 -0.24 7.11 -8.30
CA VAL A 33 0.29 5.79 -8.67
C VAL A 33 1.81 5.75 -8.65
N THR A 34 2.50 6.90 -8.71
CA THR A 34 3.96 6.94 -8.60
C THR A 34 4.40 6.72 -7.16
N LEU A 35 3.71 7.36 -6.21
CA LEU A 35 3.91 7.13 -4.78
C LEU A 35 3.62 5.68 -4.42
N GLN A 36 2.53 5.11 -4.95
CA GLN A 36 2.16 3.69 -4.75
C GLN A 36 3.14 2.70 -5.38
N GLU A 37 3.41 2.82 -6.68
CA GLU A 37 4.09 1.76 -7.43
C GLU A 37 5.62 1.85 -7.36
N LYS A 38 6.17 2.98 -6.90
CA LYS A 38 7.63 3.17 -6.77
C LYS A 38 8.03 3.43 -5.32
N ALA A 39 7.62 4.56 -4.76
CA ALA A 39 8.14 5.02 -3.48
C ALA A 39 7.71 4.12 -2.31
N LEU A 40 6.43 3.70 -2.27
CA LEU A 40 5.94 2.78 -1.25
C LEU A 40 6.66 1.44 -1.33
N LYS A 41 6.79 0.83 -2.51
CA LYS A 41 7.49 -0.46 -2.66
C LYS A 41 8.94 -0.40 -2.16
N LEU A 42 9.67 0.65 -2.55
CA LEU A 42 11.02 0.88 -2.06
C LEU A 42 11.06 1.14 -0.55
N GLY A 43 10.08 1.90 -0.03
CA GLY A 43 9.95 2.19 1.39
C GLY A 43 9.70 0.95 2.24
N LEU A 44 8.81 0.07 1.80
CA LEU A 44 8.53 -1.20 2.47
C LEU A 44 9.72 -2.16 2.36
N LEU A 45 10.44 -2.16 1.23
CA LEU A 45 11.63 -3.00 1.04
C LEU A 45 12.76 -2.62 2.02
N LEU A 46 12.91 -1.34 2.37
CA LEU A 46 13.86 -0.89 3.40
C LEU A 46 13.53 -1.46 4.79
N GLU A 47 12.28 -1.83 5.02
CA GLU A 47 11.79 -2.46 6.24
C GLU A 47 11.66 -3.99 6.09
N ASN A 48 12.31 -4.58 5.06
CA ASN A 48 12.29 -6.01 4.72
C ASN A 48 10.92 -6.56 4.27
N VAL A 49 10.03 -5.71 3.76
CA VAL A 49 8.71 -6.11 3.24
C VAL A 49 8.66 -5.92 1.73
N ASN A 50 8.59 -7.02 0.97
CA ASN A 50 8.48 -7.00 -0.49
C ASN A 50 7.02 -7.09 -0.95
N VAL A 51 6.60 -6.22 -1.88
CA VAL A 51 5.21 -6.11 -2.36
C VAL A 51 5.16 -5.98 -3.89
N SER A 52 4.00 -6.29 -4.49
CA SER A 52 3.83 -6.30 -5.95
C SER A 52 3.08 -5.09 -6.51
N HIS A 53 1.88 -4.74 -6.02
CA HIS A 53 1.04 -3.62 -6.53
C HIS A 53 0.44 -2.81 -5.37
N GLY A 54 1.23 -1.94 -4.77
CA GLY A 54 0.95 -1.29 -3.48
C GLY A 54 0.96 -2.23 -2.26
N LEU A 55 0.56 -3.49 -2.43
CA LEU A 55 0.63 -4.57 -1.44
C LEU A 55 0.66 -5.93 -2.18
N GLY A 56 -0.13 -6.91 -1.74
CA GLY A 56 -0.20 -8.24 -2.34
C GLY A 56 -1.36 -9.07 -1.82
N ALA A 57 -1.21 -10.40 -1.88
CA ALA A 57 -2.19 -11.34 -1.37
C ALA A 57 -1.81 -11.84 0.03
N ILE A 58 -2.78 -11.91 0.93
CA ILE A 58 -2.67 -12.65 2.19
C ILE A 58 -2.99 -14.12 1.93
N SER A 59 -2.27 -15.00 2.61
CA SER A 59 -2.51 -16.44 2.60
C SER A 59 -2.48 -16.99 4.01
N THR A 60 -2.89 -18.24 4.19
CA THR A 60 -2.83 -18.96 5.47
C THR A 60 -1.41 -19.21 5.98
N GLU A 61 -0.39 -18.97 5.16
CA GLU A 61 1.01 -19.08 5.57
C GLU A 61 1.50 -17.84 6.34
N HIS A 62 0.78 -16.72 6.26
CA HIS A 62 1.14 -15.51 7.00
C HIS A 62 0.66 -15.62 8.45
N SER A 63 1.56 -15.35 9.38
CA SER A 63 1.28 -15.20 10.81
C SER A 63 0.81 -13.78 11.14
N GLU A 64 0.26 -13.59 12.34
CA GLU A 64 -0.05 -12.24 12.86
C GLU A 64 1.21 -11.36 12.90
N ALA A 65 2.38 -11.93 13.23
CA ALA A 65 3.64 -11.21 13.24
C ALA A 65 4.05 -10.72 11.84
N ASP A 66 3.74 -11.49 10.79
CA ASP A 66 3.99 -11.05 9.41
C ASP A 66 3.08 -9.87 9.04
N LEU A 67 1.81 -9.90 9.47
CA LEU A 67 0.87 -8.79 9.25
C LEU A 67 1.28 -7.53 10.03
N ASP A 68 1.69 -7.69 11.28
CA ASP A 68 2.18 -6.60 12.12
C ASP A 68 3.44 -5.94 11.52
N ALA A 69 4.35 -6.75 10.96
CA ALA A 69 5.53 -6.24 10.27
C ALA A 69 5.16 -5.36 9.06
N VAL A 70 4.15 -5.75 8.28
CA VAL A 70 3.63 -4.93 7.16
C VAL A 70 3.04 -3.62 7.67
N VAL A 71 2.23 -3.64 8.74
CA VAL A 71 1.64 -2.42 9.31
C VAL A 71 2.74 -1.48 9.84
N ALA A 72 3.73 -2.03 10.54
CA ALA A 72 4.87 -1.27 11.04
C ALA A 72 5.68 -0.62 9.90
N ALA A 73 5.92 -1.36 8.81
CA ALA A 73 6.62 -0.88 7.63
C ALA A 73 5.84 0.26 6.93
N CYS A 74 4.52 0.13 6.79
CA CYS A 74 3.65 1.21 6.30
C CYS A 74 3.76 2.46 7.19
N GLY A 75 3.77 2.30 8.51
CA GLY A 75 3.96 3.41 9.45
C GLY A 75 5.34 4.07 9.33
N ALA A 76 6.40 3.28 9.14
CA ALA A 76 7.75 3.79 8.91
C ALA A 76 7.85 4.59 7.62
N PHE A 77 7.26 4.07 6.54
CA PHE A 77 7.16 4.78 5.27
C PHE A 77 6.40 6.10 5.39
N ALA A 78 5.23 6.10 6.06
CA ALA A 78 4.43 7.30 6.26
C ALA A 78 5.21 8.39 7.03
N ARG A 79 5.95 8.02 8.08
CA ARG A 79 6.83 8.96 8.82
C ARG A 79 7.93 9.53 7.93
N ARG A 80 8.59 8.68 7.12
CA ARG A 80 9.64 9.11 6.17
C ARG A 80 9.08 10.05 5.10
N LEU A 81 7.88 9.77 4.58
CA LEU A 81 7.20 10.62 3.61
C LEU A 81 6.85 11.98 4.22
N ALA A 82 6.31 12.01 5.44
CA ALA A 82 5.96 13.26 6.14
C ALA A 82 7.19 14.14 6.42
N ALA A 83 8.34 13.54 6.74
CA ALA A 83 9.59 14.27 6.96
C ALA A 83 10.26 14.78 5.66
N SER A 84 9.80 14.34 4.50
CA SER A 84 10.35 14.71 3.17
C SER A 84 9.52 15.79 2.46
N ARG A 85 8.48 16.31 3.13
CA ARG A 85 7.60 17.40 2.67
C ARG A 85 7.90 18.67 3.45
#